data_AF-A0AAE0M2C4-F1
#
_entry.id   AF-A0AAE0M2C4-F1
#
_cell.length_a   1.000
_cell.length_b   1.000
_cell.length_c   1.000
_cell.angle_alpha   90.00
_cell.angle_beta   90.00
_cell.angle_gamma   90.00
#
_symmetry.space_group_name_H-M   'P 1'
#
loop_
_entity.id
_entity.type
_entity.pdbx_description
1 polymer ?
#
loop_
_entity_poly.entity_id
_entity_poly.type
_entity_poly.pdbx_seq_one_letter_code
_entity_poly.pdbx_strand_id
1 'polypeptide(L)'
;MSSSNLFISNKDDGLTESGAARKLKLDDWEEEKPIIRGRNGHHGNKRKKAAARDPGDEPDSFPRFDEDEEDETRLPNSVIDTDGLSRPGIGTRERLRDSPQAMTRLNKIQGAVRTILESVGEDPNRSGLQRTPERYAKAIMFFTRGYGQDLREIVNNAVFHEDHREMVVVKDIEVSSMCEHHMVPFLGKMHIGYIPDGQVIGLSKLPRIAEVFSRRLQIQERLTKEVANTIMEVLKPQGVGVVMESRHLCMVMRGVEKGTAVTVTSCVLGCFESSEKVRNEFLSLVGGGR
;
A
#
# COMPACT_ATOMS: atom_id res chain seq x y z
N MET A 1 68.48 -5.97 -23.21
CA MET A 1 68.75 -5.98 -24.67
C MET A 1 68.04 -7.17 -25.28
N SER A 2 67.45 -6.94 -26.45
CA SER A 2 66.76 -7.86 -27.37
C SER A 2 65.30 -8.22 -27.10
N SER A 3 64.48 -7.48 -27.83
CA SER A 3 63.07 -7.65 -28.16
C SER A 3 62.87 -8.75 -29.23
N SER A 4 61.69 -9.35 -29.31
CA SER A 4 61.12 -9.78 -30.60
C SER A 4 59.60 -9.81 -30.54
N ASN A 5 58.98 -8.92 -31.31
CA ASN A 5 57.56 -8.89 -31.64
C ASN A 5 57.19 -10.04 -32.60
N LEU A 6 55.95 -10.54 -32.51
CA LEU A 6 55.28 -11.14 -33.66
C LEU A 6 53.87 -10.53 -33.78
N PHE A 7 53.70 -9.73 -34.83
CA PHE A 7 52.43 -9.26 -35.39
C PHE A 7 51.90 -10.30 -36.40
N ILE A 8 50.57 -10.43 -36.53
CA ILE A 8 49.72 -10.85 -37.68
C ILE A 8 48.35 -11.22 -37.05
N SER A 9 47.16 -10.91 -37.55
CA SER A 9 46.56 -9.89 -38.41
C SER A 9 45.04 -10.05 -38.22
N ASN A 10 44.28 -8.96 -38.32
CA ASN A 10 42.82 -8.92 -38.22
C ASN A 10 42.10 -9.91 -39.16
N LYS A 11 41.01 -10.50 -38.67
CA LYS A 11 39.80 -10.74 -39.44
C LYS A 11 38.58 -10.42 -38.58
N ASP A 12 37.83 -9.43 -39.07
CA ASP A 12 36.47 -9.11 -38.66
C ASP A 12 35.56 -10.31 -38.88
N ASP A 13 34.69 -10.60 -37.91
CA ASP A 13 33.41 -11.27 -38.15
C ASP A 13 32.37 -10.63 -37.23
N GLY A 14 31.55 -9.77 -37.83
CA GLY A 14 30.44 -9.11 -37.17
C GLY A 14 29.34 -10.10 -36.81
N LEU A 15 28.87 -10.01 -35.57
CA LEU A 15 27.55 -10.50 -35.17
C LEU A 15 26.83 -9.35 -34.45
N THR A 16 25.86 -8.84 -35.20
CA THR A 16 24.91 -7.78 -34.89
C THR A 16 24.19 -7.99 -33.55
N GLU A 17 24.28 -6.98 -32.68
CA GLU A 17 23.40 -6.83 -31.51
C GLU A 17 21.96 -6.59 -31.97
N SER A 18 21.07 -7.54 -31.68
CA SER A 18 19.62 -7.31 -31.67
C SER A 18 19.01 -7.90 -30.40
N GLY A 19 19.43 -7.37 -29.25
CA GLY A 19 18.83 -7.66 -27.94
C GLY A 19 17.88 -6.55 -27.54
N ALA A 20 16.62 -6.59 -28.00
CA ALA A 20 15.60 -5.66 -27.56
C ALA A 20 15.39 -5.80 -26.03
N ALA A 21 15.80 -4.77 -25.28
CA ALA A 21 15.56 -4.67 -23.85
C ALA A 21 14.05 -4.63 -23.57
N ARG A 22 13.50 -5.74 -23.09
CA ARG A 22 12.09 -5.86 -22.72
C ARG A 22 11.86 -5.04 -21.44
N LYS A 23 11.10 -3.94 -21.55
CA LYS A 23 10.59 -3.18 -20.39
C LYS A 23 9.80 -4.13 -19.48
N LEU A 24 10.35 -4.47 -18.32
CA LEU A 24 9.61 -5.11 -17.24
C LEU A 24 8.57 -4.11 -16.72
N LYS A 25 7.29 -4.39 -16.95
CA LYS A 25 6.19 -3.66 -16.33
C LYS A 25 5.98 -4.20 -14.93
N LEU A 26 5.62 -3.32 -14.00
CA LEU A 26 5.27 -3.65 -12.61
C LEU A 26 4.01 -4.51 -12.46
N ASP A 27 3.45 -5.04 -13.55
CA ASP A 27 2.21 -5.83 -13.60
C ASP A 27 2.45 -7.33 -13.90
N ASP A 28 3.69 -7.77 -14.14
CA ASP A 28 4.03 -9.19 -14.42
C ASP A 28 4.05 -10.09 -13.14
N TRP A 29 3.29 -9.71 -12.11
CA TRP A 29 3.18 -10.45 -10.84
C TRP A 29 1.97 -11.39 -10.84
N GLU A 30 1.96 -12.38 -11.73
CA GLU A 30 1.11 -13.57 -11.56
C GLU A 30 2.00 -14.80 -11.30
N GLU A 31 1.62 -15.54 -10.26
CA GLU A 31 2.30 -16.71 -9.71
C GLU A 31 2.50 -17.84 -10.74
N GLU A 32 3.65 -18.52 -10.67
CA GLU A 32 3.90 -19.77 -11.40
C GLU A 32 2.88 -20.85 -10.95
N LYS A 33 1.93 -21.19 -11.82
CA LYS A 33 0.99 -22.29 -11.58
C LYS A 33 1.68 -23.65 -11.77
N PRO A 34 1.37 -24.67 -10.94
CA PRO A 34 1.99 -25.98 -11.04
C PRO A 34 1.55 -26.72 -12.31
N ILE A 35 2.53 -27.32 -13.01
CA ILE A 35 2.32 -28.12 -14.22
C ILE A 35 1.68 -29.47 -13.84
N ILE A 36 0.41 -29.66 -14.14
CA ILE A 36 -0.24 -30.99 -14.17
C ILE A 36 -0.47 -31.39 -15.63
N ARG A 37 0.19 -32.46 -16.08
CA ARG A 37 0.05 -33.03 -17.43
C ARG A 37 -1.22 -33.89 -17.51
N GLY A 38 -2.10 -33.62 -18.48
CA GLY A 38 -3.25 -34.49 -18.79
C GLY A 38 -4.17 -34.03 -19.94
N ARG A 39 -3.76 -34.36 -21.18
CA ARG A 39 -4.50 -34.63 -22.43
C ARG A 39 -5.82 -33.89 -22.83
N ASN A 40 -5.71 -33.29 -24.03
CA ASN A 40 -6.63 -33.20 -25.17
C ASN A 40 -7.95 -32.40 -25.11
N GLY A 41 -8.03 -31.36 -25.96
CA GLY A 41 -9.24 -31.09 -26.76
C GLY A 41 -9.59 -29.63 -27.06
N HIS A 42 -9.48 -29.28 -28.35
CA HIS A 42 -10.25 -28.25 -29.08
C HIS A 42 -9.82 -26.76 -29.02
N HIS A 43 -9.33 -26.31 -30.19
CA HIS A 43 -9.16 -24.91 -30.58
C HIS A 43 -10.53 -24.20 -30.67
N GLY A 44 -10.66 -23.07 -29.98
CA GLY A 44 -11.80 -22.16 -30.09
C GLY A 44 -11.33 -20.72 -29.91
N ASN A 45 -11.35 -19.95 -31.00
CA ASN A 45 -10.98 -18.54 -31.06
C ASN A 45 -11.94 -17.70 -30.19
N LYS A 46 -11.47 -17.07 -29.09
CA LYS A 46 -12.30 -16.20 -28.24
C LYS A 46 -11.75 -14.77 -28.21
N ARG A 47 -12.47 -13.90 -28.93
CA ARG A 47 -12.48 -12.43 -28.77
C ARG A 47 -12.73 -12.08 -27.29
N LYS A 48 -11.93 -11.17 -26.73
CA LYS A 48 -12.15 -10.55 -25.42
C LYS A 48 -13.49 -9.81 -25.43
N LYS A 49 -14.50 -10.33 -24.74
CA LYS A 49 -15.69 -9.55 -24.38
C LYS A 49 -15.37 -8.76 -23.11
N ALA A 50 -15.43 -7.44 -23.23
CA ALA A 50 -15.50 -6.55 -22.08
C ALA A 50 -16.74 -6.88 -21.24
N ALA A 51 -16.64 -6.77 -19.92
CA ALA A 51 -17.79 -6.87 -19.03
C ALA A 51 -18.81 -5.78 -19.41
N ALA A 52 -20.10 -6.16 -19.42
CA ALA A 52 -21.19 -5.27 -19.77
C ALA A 52 -21.24 -4.09 -18.79
N ARG A 53 -21.13 -2.87 -19.31
CA ARG A 53 -21.40 -1.62 -18.59
C ARG A 53 -22.92 -1.40 -18.61
N ASP A 54 -23.48 -1.07 -17.45
CA ASP A 54 -24.88 -0.67 -17.32
C ASP A 54 -25.04 0.77 -17.86
N PRO A 55 -26.01 1.09 -18.73
CA PRO A 55 -26.13 2.42 -19.36
C PRO A 55 -26.51 3.58 -18.41
N GLY A 56 -26.54 3.38 -17.09
CA GLY A 56 -26.90 4.38 -16.08
C GLY A 56 -25.74 5.03 -15.33
N ASP A 57 -24.49 4.60 -15.54
CA ASP A 57 -23.30 5.12 -14.84
C ASP A 57 -22.65 6.31 -15.58
N GLU A 58 -23.37 7.41 -15.74
CA GLU A 58 -22.77 8.71 -16.07
C GLU A 58 -22.53 9.46 -14.74
N PRO A 59 -21.28 9.61 -14.26
CA PRO A 59 -21.03 10.40 -13.07
C PRO A 59 -21.30 11.88 -13.36
N ASP A 60 -22.14 12.51 -12.54
CA ASP A 60 -22.32 13.95 -12.55
C ASP A 60 -20.96 14.65 -12.39
N SER A 61 -20.77 15.70 -13.19
CA SER A 61 -19.51 16.43 -13.33
C SER A 61 -18.97 16.90 -11.97
N PHE A 62 -17.72 16.51 -11.67
CA PHE A 62 -16.95 17.03 -10.55
C PHE A 62 -16.86 18.57 -10.57
N PRO A 63 -16.74 19.23 -9.41
CA PRO A 63 -16.11 20.55 -9.36
C PRO A 63 -14.70 20.39 -9.93
N ARG A 64 -14.36 21.16 -10.96
CA ARG A 64 -12.98 21.28 -11.42
C ARG A 64 -12.15 21.77 -10.24
N PHE A 65 -11.10 21.03 -9.89
CA PHE A 65 -10.04 21.60 -9.07
C PHE A 65 -9.38 22.67 -9.95
N ASP A 66 -9.48 23.94 -9.56
CA ASP A 66 -8.89 25.04 -10.31
C ASP A 66 -7.38 24.79 -10.47
N GLU A 67 -6.91 24.71 -11.71
CA GLU A 67 -5.50 24.43 -12.06
C GLU A 67 -4.61 25.68 -12.00
N ASP A 68 -5.15 26.84 -11.60
CA ASP A 68 -4.50 28.15 -11.70
C ASP A 68 -4.34 28.89 -10.35
N GLU A 69 -3.81 28.23 -9.32
CA GLU A 69 -3.21 28.94 -8.17
C GLU A 69 -1.75 28.49 -7.98
N GLU A 70 -0.84 29.30 -8.51
CA GLU A 70 0.60 29.17 -8.30
C GLU A 70 0.97 29.42 -6.82
N ASP A 71 1.71 28.46 -6.27
CA ASP A 71 2.61 28.56 -5.11
C ASP A 71 2.06 29.24 -3.84
N GLU A 72 1.23 28.54 -3.07
CA GLU A 72 1.16 28.75 -1.62
C GLU A 72 0.81 27.44 -0.86
N THR A 73 1.71 27.10 0.04
CA THR A 73 1.69 26.04 1.05
C THR A 73 0.31 25.53 1.50
N ARG A 74 0.07 24.21 1.34
CA ARG A 74 -0.68 23.31 2.24
C ARG A 74 -1.91 23.93 2.94
N LEU A 75 -3.12 23.49 2.58
CA LEU A 75 -4.28 23.64 3.48
C LEU A 75 -3.88 23.11 4.87
N PRO A 76 -3.92 23.93 5.94
CA PRO A 76 -3.18 23.66 7.17
C PRO A 76 -3.47 22.29 7.81
N ASN A 77 -4.66 21.74 7.54
CA ASN A 77 -5.12 20.46 8.09
C ASN A 77 -5.32 19.33 7.06
N SER A 78 -5.02 19.54 5.77
CA SER A 78 -5.17 18.48 4.78
C SER A 78 -4.16 17.34 5.02
N VAL A 79 -4.63 16.12 4.80
CA VAL A 79 -3.88 14.88 4.87
C VAL A 79 -3.42 14.46 3.48
N ILE A 80 -4.03 14.97 2.42
CA ILE A 80 -3.73 14.68 1.01
C ILE A 80 -2.98 15.86 0.39
N ASP A 81 -1.74 15.64 -0.04
CA ASP A 81 -0.94 16.67 -0.71
C ASP A 81 -1.49 16.92 -2.14
N THR A 82 -1.05 18.01 -2.79
CA THR A 82 -1.52 18.40 -4.13
C THR A 82 -1.26 17.35 -5.21
N ASP A 83 -0.24 16.51 -5.01
CA ASP A 83 0.10 15.36 -5.86
C ASP A 83 -0.66 14.08 -5.49
N GLY A 84 -1.66 14.16 -4.58
CA GLY A 84 -2.54 13.05 -4.19
C GLY A 84 -1.92 12.07 -3.21
N LEU A 85 -0.63 12.19 -2.95
CA LEU A 85 0.06 11.45 -1.90
C LEU A 85 -0.35 11.99 -0.55
N SER A 86 -0.47 11.13 0.46
CA SER A 86 -0.69 11.59 1.83
C SER A 86 0.59 11.55 2.64
N ARG A 87 1.16 12.74 2.92
CA ARG A 87 2.35 12.93 3.77
C ARG A 87 3.43 11.87 3.52
N PRO A 88 3.92 11.74 2.29
CA PRO A 88 4.85 10.67 1.95
C PRO A 88 6.20 10.90 2.64
N GLY A 89 6.98 9.83 2.83
CA GLY A 89 8.34 9.94 3.37
C GLY A 89 9.24 10.80 2.45
N ILE A 90 10.25 11.46 3.02
CA ILE A 90 11.09 12.48 2.35
C ILE A 90 11.55 12.06 0.94
N GLY A 91 12.09 10.84 0.79
CA GLY A 91 12.61 10.34 -0.49
C GLY A 91 11.57 9.68 -1.41
N THR A 92 10.28 9.68 -1.04
CA THR A 92 9.23 8.98 -1.81
C THR A 92 8.99 9.63 -3.15
N ARG A 93 8.93 10.96 -3.20
CA ARG A 93 8.67 11.70 -4.44
C ARG A 93 9.77 11.48 -5.47
N GLU A 94 11.02 11.55 -5.04
CA GLU A 94 12.18 11.22 -5.87
C GLU A 94 12.12 9.76 -6.33
N ARG A 95 11.79 8.84 -5.42
CA ARG A 95 11.65 7.41 -5.73
C ARG A 95 10.59 7.11 -6.80
N LEU A 96 9.48 7.83 -6.81
CA LEU A 96 8.41 7.68 -7.81
C LEU A 96 8.79 8.26 -9.17
N ARG A 97 9.48 9.42 -9.20
CA ARG A 97 9.96 10.04 -10.44
C ARG A 97 11.08 9.24 -11.08
N ASP A 98 11.99 8.69 -10.26
CA ASP A 98 13.16 7.97 -10.73
C ASP A 98 12.91 6.45 -10.79
N SER A 99 12.21 6.05 -11.85
CA SER A 99 12.02 4.64 -12.20
C SER A 99 13.33 3.92 -12.59
N PRO A 100 14.29 4.52 -13.32
CA PRO A 100 15.56 3.87 -13.65
C PRO A 100 16.38 3.40 -12.44
N GLN A 101 16.34 4.11 -11.32
CA GLN A 101 17.06 3.74 -10.10
C GLN A 101 16.39 2.64 -9.24
N ALA A 102 15.23 2.11 -9.66
CA ALA A 102 14.52 1.10 -8.88
C ALA A 102 15.36 -0.17 -8.63
N MET A 103 16.08 -0.64 -9.64
CA MET A 103 16.95 -1.82 -9.52
C MET A 103 18.14 -1.53 -8.59
N THR A 104 18.74 -0.34 -8.68
CA THR A 104 19.83 0.09 -7.80
C THR A 104 19.41 0.09 -6.33
N ARG A 105 18.19 0.55 -6.02
CA ARG A 105 17.65 0.52 -4.65
C ARG A 105 17.48 -0.91 -4.13
N LEU A 106 16.93 -1.81 -4.95
CA LEU A 106 16.79 -3.22 -4.57
C LEU A 106 18.15 -3.86 -4.31
N ASN A 107 19.16 -3.60 -5.15
CA ASN A 107 20.52 -4.11 -4.95
C ASN A 107 21.15 -3.59 -3.65
N LYS A 108 20.93 -2.32 -3.30
CA LYS A 108 21.38 -1.77 -2.01
C LYS A 108 20.75 -2.49 -0.81
N ILE A 109 19.44 -2.74 -0.85
CA ILE A 109 18.75 -3.47 0.23
C ILE A 109 19.26 -4.91 0.31
N GLN A 110 19.46 -5.59 -0.82
CA GLN A 110 20.03 -6.93 -0.86
C GLN A 110 21.42 -6.99 -0.20
N GLY A 111 22.29 -6.03 -0.53
CA GLY A 111 23.60 -5.91 0.12
C GLY A 111 23.48 -5.76 1.63
N ALA A 112 22.60 -4.87 2.10
CA ALA A 112 22.36 -4.66 3.53
C ALA A 112 21.81 -5.92 4.23
N VAL A 113 20.89 -6.65 3.61
CA VAL A 113 20.34 -7.91 4.17
C VAL A 113 21.41 -8.98 4.24
N ARG A 114 22.28 -9.10 3.23
CA ARG A 114 23.43 -10.00 3.30
C ARG A 114 24.32 -9.65 4.48
N THR A 115 24.65 -8.37 4.67
CA THR A 115 25.43 -7.92 5.84
C THR A 115 24.74 -8.25 7.16
N ILE A 116 23.41 -8.12 7.25
CA ILE A 116 22.64 -8.53 8.43
C ILE A 116 22.80 -10.04 8.68
N LEU A 117 22.65 -10.88 7.65
CA LEU A 117 22.80 -12.34 7.79
C LEU A 117 24.20 -12.72 8.29
N GLU A 118 25.25 -12.13 7.72
CA GLU A 118 26.63 -12.34 8.16
C GLU A 118 26.82 -11.87 9.62
N SER A 119 26.23 -10.73 9.98
CA SER A 119 26.35 -10.14 11.32
C SER A 119 25.63 -10.94 12.41
N VAL A 120 24.56 -11.67 12.07
CA VAL A 120 23.89 -12.59 13.02
C VAL A 120 24.56 -13.98 13.07
N GLY A 121 25.65 -14.19 12.33
CA GLY A 121 26.42 -15.43 12.34
C GLY A 121 25.90 -16.53 11.40
N GLU A 122 25.01 -16.19 10.46
CA GLU A 122 24.53 -17.14 9.44
C GLU A 122 25.45 -17.18 8.21
N ASP A 123 25.44 -18.29 7.47
CA ASP A 123 26.09 -18.40 6.15
C ASP A 123 25.09 -17.97 5.04
N PRO A 124 25.26 -16.80 4.40
CA PRO A 124 24.36 -16.36 3.34
C PRO A 124 24.39 -17.26 2.10
N ASN A 125 25.41 -18.12 1.94
CA ASN A 125 25.56 -19.00 0.80
C ASN A 125 24.84 -20.35 0.97
N ARG A 126 24.32 -20.66 2.17
CA ARG A 126 23.53 -21.89 2.36
C ARG A 126 22.25 -21.84 1.53
N SER A 127 21.82 -23.00 1.02
CA SER A 127 20.71 -23.12 0.05
C SER A 127 19.45 -22.33 0.42
N GLY A 128 19.07 -22.31 1.70
CA GLY A 128 17.90 -21.56 2.19
C GLY A 128 18.03 -20.03 2.14
N LEU A 129 19.24 -19.49 2.25
CA LEU A 129 19.49 -18.04 2.39
C LEU A 129 20.00 -17.35 1.13
N GLN A 130 20.47 -18.10 0.12
CA GLN A 130 21.01 -17.54 -1.12
C GLN A 130 20.10 -16.46 -1.74
N ARG A 131 18.78 -16.70 -1.71
CA ARG A 131 17.77 -15.77 -2.23
C ARG A 131 17.05 -14.95 -1.16
N THR A 132 17.42 -15.07 0.12
CA THR A 132 16.81 -14.28 1.20
C THR A 132 17.02 -12.77 1.01
N PRO A 133 18.21 -12.26 0.64
CA PRO A 133 18.37 -10.85 0.35
C PRO A 133 17.38 -10.33 -0.69
N GLU A 134 17.23 -11.04 -1.81
CA GLU A 134 16.31 -10.69 -2.90
C GLU A 134 14.85 -10.70 -2.39
N ARG A 135 14.43 -11.78 -1.73
CA ARG A 135 13.07 -11.91 -1.18
C ARG A 135 12.75 -10.82 -0.16
N TYR A 136 13.68 -10.53 0.74
CA TYR A 136 13.50 -9.50 1.76
C TYR A 136 13.41 -8.10 1.13
N ALA A 137 14.27 -7.80 0.16
CA ALA A 137 14.22 -6.52 -0.56
C ALA A 137 12.86 -6.29 -1.23
N LYS A 138 12.30 -7.33 -1.87
CA LYS A 138 10.94 -7.26 -2.43
C LYS A 138 9.87 -7.11 -1.33
N ALA A 139 9.99 -7.87 -0.25
CA ALA A 139 9.03 -7.83 0.86
C ALA A 139 8.95 -6.44 1.52
N ILE A 140 10.09 -5.83 1.84
CA ILE A 140 10.08 -4.50 2.49
C ILE A 140 9.51 -3.42 1.58
N MET A 141 9.75 -3.51 0.26
CA MET A 141 9.14 -2.61 -0.72
C MET A 141 7.62 -2.79 -0.79
N PHE A 142 7.12 -4.03 -0.67
CA PHE A 142 5.68 -4.30 -0.59
C PHE A 142 5.08 -3.77 0.72
N PHE A 143 5.73 -4.02 1.86
CA PHE A 143 5.25 -3.55 3.17
C PHE A 143 5.24 -2.02 3.31
N THR A 144 6.00 -1.31 2.46
CA THR A 144 6.09 0.16 2.46
C THR A 144 5.52 0.82 1.20
N ARG A 145 4.75 0.07 0.39
CA ARG A 145 4.20 0.57 -0.87
C ARG A 145 3.22 1.74 -0.70
N GLY A 146 2.58 1.84 0.46
CA GLY A 146 1.56 2.84 0.77
C GLY A 146 2.06 4.28 0.80
N TYR A 147 3.38 4.49 0.89
CA TYR A 147 3.96 5.83 0.72
C TYR A 147 3.76 6.37 -0.70
N GLY A 148 3.74 5.50 -1.70
CA GLY A 148 3.67 5.90 -3.12
C GLY A 148 2.32 5.71 -3.77
N GLN A 149 1.26 5.53 -2.98
CA GLN A 149 -0.11 5.40 -3.50
C GLN A 149 -0.82 6.76 -3.48
N ASP A 150 -1.46 7.12 -4.58
CA ASP A 150 -2.33 8.30 -4.67
C ASP A 150 -3.73 7.94 -4.10
N LEU A 151 -4.18 8.70 -3.10
CA LEU A 151 -5.48 8.47 -2.48
C LEU A 151 -6.65 8.84 -3.40
N ARG A 152 -6.49 9.81 -4.30
CA ARG A 152 -7.50 10.21 -5.28
C ARG A 152 -7.75 9.08 -6.27
N GLU A 153 -6.69 8.44 -6.74
CA GLU A 153 -6.77 7.24 -7.58
C GLU A 153 -7.35 6.04 -6.84
N ILE A 154 -7.17 5.95 -5.52
CA ILE A 154 -7.76 4.87 -4.74
C ILE A 154 -9.27 5.07 -4.59
N VAL A 155 -9.71 6.28 -4.31
CA VAL A 155 -11.14 6.63 -4.22
C VAL A 155 -11.80 6.49 -5.59
N ASN A 156 -11.14 6.95 -6.66
CA ASN A 156 -11.52 6.78 -8.07
C ASN A 156 -13.01 7.04 -8.35
N ASN A 157 -13.52 8.20 -7.95
CA ASN A 157 -14.92 8.59 -8.17
C ASN A 157 -15.97 7.61 -7.61
N ALA A 158 -15.59 6.71 -6.70
CA ALA A 158 -16.53 5.82 -6.02
C ALA A 158 -17.21 6.51 -4.83
N VAL A 159 -17.57 7.78 -5.03
CA VAL A 159 -18.39 8.57 -4.12
C VAL A 159 -19.71 8.78 -4.84
N PHE A 160 -20.79 8.38 -4.20
CA PHE A 160 -22.12 8.38 -4.77
C PHE A 160 -23.00 9.31 -3.95
N HIS A 161 -23.92 10.01 -4.63
CA HIS A 161 -24.97 10.75 -3.95
C HIS A 161 -26.12 9.82 -3.62
N GLU A 162 -26.39 9.66 -2.33
CA GLU A 162 -27.48 8.85 -1.80
C GLU A 162 -28.07 9.63 -0.63
N ASP A 163 -29.40 9.70 -0.52
CA ASP A 163 -30.08 10.34 0.62
C ASP A 163 -30.09 9.41 1.85
N HIS A 164 -28.89 8.99 2.26
CA HIS A 164 -28.66 8.17 3.44
C HIS A 164 -28.03 9.01 4.53
N ARG A 165 -28.67 9.07 5.71
CA ARG A 165 -28.24 9.91 6.85
C ARG A 165 -27.96 9.10 8.11
N GLU A 166 -27.93 7.78 8.01
CA GLU A 166 -27.69 6.87 9.13
C GLU A 166 -26.22 6.42 9.16
N MET A 167 -25.82 5.81 10.27
CA MET A 167 -24.44 5.37 10.46
C MET A 167 -24.12 4.17 9.55
N VAL A 168 -23.08 4.31 8.74
CA VAL A 168 -22.50 3.21 7.95
C VAL A 168 -21.27 2.69 8.68
N VAL A 169 -21.22 1.38 8.95
CA VAL A 169 -20.10 0.73 9.65
C VAL A 169 -19.53 -0.41 8.81
N VAL A 170 -18.23 -0.35 8.55
CA VAL A 170 -17.43 -1.47 8.04
C VAL A 170 -16.48 -1.93 9.13
N LYS A 171 -16.72 -3.13 9.66
CA LYS A 171 -15.97 -3.71 10.78
C LYS A 171 -15.17 -4.93 10.35
N ASP A 172 -14.19 -5.31 11.17
CA ASP A 172 -13.32 -6.48 10.94
C ASP A 172 -12.44 -6.35 9.69
N ILE A 173 -12.01 -5.13 9.36
CA ILE A 173 -11.04 -4.89 8.28
C ILE A 173 -9.68 -5.37 8.78
N GLU A 174 -9.15 -6.45 8.20
CA GLU A 174 -7.81 -6.93 8.54
C GLU A 174 -6.75 -5.91 8.12
N VAL A 175 -5.87 -5.58 9.06
CA VAL A 175 -4.79 -4.61 8.85
C VAL A 175 -3.47 -5.21 9.30
N SER A 176 -2.46 -5.13 8.43
CA SER A 176 -1.08 -5.49 8.72
C SER A 176 -0.18 -4.29 8.47
N SER A 177 0.64 -3.92 9.45
CA SER A 177 1.58 -2.80 9.33
C SER A 177 2.91 -3.12 9.98
N MET A 178 3.89 -2.22 9.85
CA MET A 178 5.25 -2.37 10.36
C MET A 178 5.53 -1.33 11.44
N CYS A 179 5.88 -1.76 12.65
CA CYS A 179 6.24 -0.85 13.72
C CYS A 179 7.52 -0.10 13.35
N GLU A 180 7.47 1.24 13.29
CA GLU A 180 8.62 2.05 12.87
C GLU A 180 9.83 1.94 13.82
N HIS A 181 9.59 1.64 15.10
CA HIS A 181 10.66 1.51 16.10
C HIS A 181 11.54 0.28 15.91
N HIS A 182 11.01 -0.79 15.33
CA HIS A 182 11.69 -2.09 15.29
C HIS A 182 11.68 -2.76 13.92
N MET A 183 10.94 -2.20 12.96
CA MET A 183 10.66 -2.83 11.67
C MET A 183 10.10 -4.25 11.83
N VAL A 184 9.24 -4.44 12.84
CA VAL A 184 8.57 -5.70 13.16
C VAL A 184 7.06 -5.52 12.97
N PRO A 185 6.34 -6.50 12.39
CA PRO A 185 4.92 -6.33 12.13
C PRO A 185 4.05 -6.11 13.37
N PHE A 186 2.96 -5.38 13.20
CA PHE A 186 1.79 -5.45 14.05
C PHE A 186 0.56 -5.75 13.19
N LEU A 187 -0.30 -6.63 13.71
CA LEU A 187 -1.39 -7.27 12.98
C LEU A 187 -2.67 -7.10 13.78
N GLY A 188 -3.75 -6.72 13.11
CA GLY A 188 -4.97 -6.37 13.81
C GLY A 188 -6.17 -6.19 12.91
N LYS A 189 -7.19 -5.59 13.50
CA LYS A 189 -8.44 -5.25 12.83
C LYS A 189 -8.71 -3.76 12.99
N MET A 190 -9.32 -3.19 11.98
CA MET A 190 -9.83 -1.84 11.98
C MET A 190 -11.34 -1.85 11.73
N HIS A 191 -12.03 -0.99 12.45
CA HIS A 191 -13.47 -0.78 12.35
C HIS A 191 -13.68 0.69 12.04
N ILE A 192 -14.42 0.96 10.97
CA ILE A 192 -14.61 2.30 10.43
C ILE A 192 -16.11 2.55 10.37
N GLY A 193 -16.55 3.62 11.03
CA GLY A 193 -17.91 4.14 10.99
C GLY A 193 -17.92 5.58 10.48
N TYR A 194 -18.96 5.97 9.74
CA TYR A 194 -19.21 7.36 9.39
C TYR A 194 -20.71 7.63 9.24
N ILE A 195 -21.13 8.88 9.42
CA ILE A 195 -22.50 9.32 9.15
C ILE A 195 -22.45 10.25 7.93
N PRO A 196 -23.01 9.85 6.78
CA PRO A 196 -22.94 10.63 5.54
C PRO A 196 -23.62 12.00 5.64
N ASP A 197 -23.19 12.93 4.78
CA ASP A 197 -23.90 14.18 4.49
C ASP A 197 -24.20 14.25 2.99
N GLY A 198 -25.12 13.38 2.53
CA GLY A 198 -25.50 13.27 1.13
C GLY A 198 -24.48 12.59 0.21
N GLN A 199 -23.32 12.16 0.71
CA GLN A 199 -22.28 11.42 -0.03
C GLN A 199 -21.89 10.13 0.67
N VAL A 200 -21.97 9.01 -0.05
CA VAL A 200 -21.54 7.68 0.42
C VAL A 200 -20.36 7.17 -0.40
N ILE A 201 -19.47 6.41 0.24
CA ILE A 201 -18.33 5.79 -0.45
C ILE A 201 -18.61 4.32 -0.76
N GLY A 202 -18.13 3.85 -1.92
CA GLY A 202 -18.10 2.43 -2.22
C GLY A 202 -17.37 1.67 -1.11
N LEU A 203 -18.04 0.70 -0.47
CA LEU A 203 -17.54 0.04 0.75
C LEU A 203 -16.11 -0.52 0.63
N SER A 204 -15.75 -1.00 -0.57
CA SER A 204 -14.40 -1.52 -0.86
C SER A 204 -13.28 -0.49 -0.74
N LYS A 205 -13.59 0.81 -0.68
CA LYS A 205 -12.60 1.89 -0.58
C LYS A 205 -12.10 2.10 0.85
N LEU A 206 -12.92 1.86 1.87
CA LEU A 206 -12.50 2.02 3.27
C LEU A 206 -11.33 1.09 3.64
N PRO A 207 -11.36 -0.22 3.30
CA PRO A 207 -10.18 -1.09 3.46
C PRO A 207 -8.97 -0.62 2.65
N ARG A 208 -9.17 -0.08 1.44
CA ARG A 208 -8.06 0.40 0.61
C ARG A 208 -7.39 1.64 1.21
N ILE A 209 -8.18 2.56 1.79
CA ILE A 209 -7.65 3.72 2.52
C ILE A 209 -6.83 3.23 3.74
N ALA A 210 -7.36 2.28 4.51
CA ALA A 210 -6.60 1.67 5.60
C ALA A 210 -5.30 1.00 5.12
N GLU A 211 -5.30 0.39 3.93
CA GLU A 211 -4.11 -0.22 3.33
C GLU A 211 -3.03 0.81 2.95
N VAL A 212 -3.40 1.97 2.41
CA VAL A 212 -2.44 3.06 2.09
C VAL A 212 -1.60 3.45 3.29
N PHE A 213 -2.24 3.56 4.46
CA PHE A 213 -1.56 3.98 5.67
C PHE A 213 -0.88 2.83 6.40
N SER A 214 -1.45 1.63 6.37
CA SER A 214 -0.86 0.46 7.04
C SER A 214 0.35 -0.11 6.29
N ARG A 215 0.43 0.07 4.96
CA ARG A 215 1.61 -0.29 4.15
C ARG A 215 2.72 0.78 4.23
N ARG A 216 3.07 1.17 5.47
CA ARG A 216 4.09 2.15 5.84
C ARG A 216 4.79 1.68 7.12
N LEU A 217 5.89 2.34 7.47
CA LEU A 217 6.41 2.29 8.84
C LEU A 217 5.52 3.18 9.70
N GLN A 218 4.98 2.64 10.79
CA GLN A 218 3.89 3.24 11.54
C GLN A 218 4.00 3.11 13.06
N ILE A 219 3.21 3.97 13.70
CA ILE A 219 2.72 3.87 15.07
C ILE A 219 1.19 3.72 14.98
N GLN A 220 0.59 2.86 15.81
CA GLN A 220 -0.84 2.50 15.70
C GLN A 220 -1.76 3.72 15.86
N GLU A 221 -1.42 4.62 16.78
CA GLU A 221 -2.10 5.88 17.06
C GLU A 221 -2.13 6.77 15.82
N ARG A 222 -0.99 6.89 15.13
CA ARG A 222 -0.86 7.67 13.90
C ARG A 222 -1.69 7.06 12.78
N LEU A 223 -1.56 5.75 12.55
CA LEU A 223 -2.33 5.00 11.55
C LEU A 223 -3.84 5.20 11.74
N THR A 224 -4.33 5.07 12.97
CA THR A 224 -5.76 5.24 13.31
C THR A 224 -6.24 6.66 12.97
N LYS A 225 -5.44 7.67 13.34
CA LYS A 225 -5.74 9.09 13.09
C LYS A 225 -5.68 9.44 11.60
N GLU A 226 -4.71 8.92 10.86
CA GLU A 226 -4.56 9.17 9.43
C GLU A 226 -5.77 8.66 8.65
N VAL A 227 -6.22 7.43 8.92
CA VAL A 227 -7.42 6.86 8.28
C VAL A 227 -8.66 7.71 8.57
N ALA A 228 -8.91 8.09 9.83
CA ALA A 228 -10.07 8.88 10.20
C ALA A 228 -10.09 10.25 9.50
N ASN A 229 -8.96 10.96 9.49
CA ASN A 229 -8.86 12.27 8.85
C ASN A 229 -8.99 12.18 7.33
N THR A 230 -8.43 11.15 6.69
CA THR A 230 -8.59 10.96 5.24
C THR A 230 -10.05 10.72 4.85
N ILE A 231 -10.79 9.93 5.63
CA ILE A 231 -12.22 9.71 5.37
C ILE A 231 -13.00 11.03 5.55
N MET A 232 -12.68 11.78 6.62
CA MET A 232 -13.30 13.08 6.87
C MET A 232 -13.04 14.07 5.73
N GLU A 233 -11.83 14.08 5.19
CA GLU A 233 -11.43 14.98 4.09
C GLU A 233 -12.07 14.59 2.75
N VAL A 234 -12.09 13.29 2.43
CA VAL A 234 -12.61 12.78 1.15
C VAL A 234 -14.13 12.86 1.06
N LEU A 235 -14.84 12.48 2.13
CA LEU A 235 -16.30 12.35 2.11
C LEU A 235 -17.04 13.54 2.72
N LYS A 236 -16.33 14.40 3.48
CA LYS A 236 -16.93 15.48 4.27
C LYS A 236 -18.21 15.04 5.01
N PRO A 237 -18.19 13.89 5.71
CA PRO A 237 -19.37 13.38 6.39
C PRO A 237 -19.70 14.22 7.63
N GLN A 238 -20.87 14.00 8.23
CA GLN A 238 -21.22 14.62 9.52
C GLN A 238 -20.23 14.22 10.63
N GLY A 239 -19.64 13.02 10.53
CA GLY A 239 -18.57 12.57 11.41
C GLY A 239 -18.04 11.19 11.04
N VAL A 240 -16.89 10.86 11.63
CA VAL A 240 -16.16 9.60 11.39
C VAL A 240 -15.72 9.02 12.74
N GLY A 241 -15.81 7.70 12.89
CA GLY A 241 -15.22 6.95 13.98
C GLY A 241 -14.33 5.84 13.45
N VAL A 242 -13.10 5.74 13.93
CA VAL A 242 -12.18 4.63 13.62
C VAL A 242 -11.72 4.01 14.93
N VAL A 243 -11.84 2.69 15.04
CA VAL A 243 -11.25 1.88 16.12
C VAL A 243 -10.30 0.88 15.49
N MET A 244 -9.11 0.74 16.07
CA MET A 244 -8.15 -0.28 15.67
C MET A 244 -7.73 -1.08 16.90
N GLU A 245 -7.77 -2.40 16.78
CA GLU A 245 -7.19 -3.33 17.75
C GLU A 245 -6.06 -4.10 17.08
N SER A 246 -4.91 -4.23 17.74
CA SER A 246 -3.80 -4.98 17.14
C SER A 246 -2.87 -5.63 18.17
N ARG A 247 -2.20 -6.68 17.71
CA ARG A 247 -1.09 -7.33 18.40
C ARG A 247 0.22 -6.86 17.79
N HIS A 248 1.11 -6.38 18.64
CA HIS A 248 2.43 -5.90 18.25
C HIS A 248 3.45 -7.03 18.41
N LEU A 249 4.02 -7.54 17.33
CA LEU A 249 4.98 -8.64 17.44
C LEU A 249 6.23 -8.22 18.20
N CYS A 250 6.58 -6.92 18.20
CA CYS A 250 7.65 -6.38 19.04
C CYS A 250 7.42 -6.52 20.56
N MET A 251 6.17 -6.76 21.00
CA MET A 251 5.82 -7.08 22.39
C MET A 251 5.55 -8.57 22.61
N VAL A 252 5.19 -9.30 21.55
CA VAL A 252 4.83 -10.73 21.63
C VAL A 252 6.06 -11.63 21.59
N MET A 253 6.98 -11.38 20.64
CA MET A 253 8.09 -12.30 20.35
C MET A 253 9.44 -11.84 20.93
N ARG A 254 9.48 -10.68 21.57
CA ARG A 254 10.66 -10.11 22.21
C ARG A 254 10.27 -9.13 23.32
N GLY A 255 11.26 -8.70 24.10
CA GLY A 255 11.08 -7.66 25.11
C GLY A 255 10.22 -8.16 26.28
N VAL A 256 9.00 -7.64 26.42
CA VAL A 256 8.09 -7.99 27.53
C VAL A 256 7.34 -9.31 27.33
N GLU A 257 7.35 -9.85 26.12
CA GLU A 257 6.84 -11.18 25.75
C GLU A 257 5.39 -11.45 26.21
N LYS A 258 4.47 -10.53 25.92
CA LYS A 258 3.06 -10.64 26.27
C LYS A 258 2.23 -11.11 25.08
N GLY A 259 2.12 -12.42 24.92
CA GLY A 259 1.45 -13.06 23.78
C GLY A 259 -0.06 -12.75 23.64
N THR A 260 -0.73 -12.39 24.73
CA THR A 260 -2.16 -12.08 24.74
C THR A 260 -2.48 -10.58 24.71
N ALA A 261 -1.46 -9.72 24.82
CA ALA A 261 -1.67 -8.28 24.88
C ALA A 261 -2.22 -7.76 23.54
N VAL A 262 -3.26 -6.94 23.64
CA VAL A 262 -3.88 -6.25 22.50
C VAL A 262 -3.91 -4.76 22.81
N THR A 263 -3.47 -3.97 21.84
CA THR A 263 -3.52 -2.50 21.91
C THR A 263 -4.74 -2.02 21.15
N VAL A 264 -5.59 -1.23 21.80
CA VAL A 264 -6.76 -0.60 21.18
C VAL A 264 -6.53 0.89 21.08
N THR A 265 -6.73 1.46 19.89
CA THR A 265 -6.67 2.89 19.61
C THR A 265 -7.96 3.32 18.92
N SER A 266 -8.37 4.56 19.12
CA SER A 266 -9.54 5.12 18.44
C SER A 266 -9.33 6.58 18.05
N CYS A 267 -9.94 7.00 16.95
CA CYS A 267 -10.03 8.40 16.54
C CYS A 267 -11.47 8.68 16.13
N VAL A 268 -12.08 9.71 16.73
CA VAL A 268 -13.43 10.17 16.43
C VAL A 268 -13.38 11.62 15.98
N LEU A 269 -14.20 11.98 15.00
CA LEU A 269 -14.28 13.29 14.38
C LEU A 269 -15.74 13.67 14.13
N GLY A 270 -16.04 14.98 14.10
CA GLY A 270 -17.38 15.49 13.82
C GLY A 270 -18.42 15.03 14.85
N CYS A 271 -19.57 14.56 14.39
CA CYS A 271 -20.67 14.13 15.27
C CYS A 271 -20.31 12.98 16.22
N PHE A 272 -19.29 12.16 15.91
CA PHE A 272 -18.79 11.11 16.82
C PHE A 272 -18.02 11.70 18.01
N GLU A 273 -17.40 12.87 17.85
CA GLU A 273 -16.71 13.58 18.92
C GLU A 273 -17.72 14.35 19.79
N SER A 274 -18.62 15.11 19.14
CA SER A 274 -19.58 16.00 19.83
C SER A 274 -20.78 15.29 20.46
N SER A 275 -21.19 14.12 19.96
CA SER A 275 -22.33 13.36 20.48
C SER A 275 -21.91 12.04 21.10
N GLU A 276 -22.03 11.94 22.43
CA GLU A 276 -21.79 10.70 23.15
C GLU A 276 -22.72 9.57 22.72
N LYS A 277 -23.98 9.88 22.38
CA LYS A 277 -24.96 8.87 21.92
C LYS A 277 -24.50 8.19 20.63
N VAL A 278 -24.06 8.97 19.65
CA VAL A 278 -23.53 8.48 18.37
C VAL A 278 -22.28 7.63 18.60
N ARG A 279 -21.37 8.11 19.45
CA ARG A 279 -20.16 7.38 19.79
C ARG A 279 -20.46 6.04 20.48
N ASN A 280 -21.39 6.01 21.42
CA ASN A 280 -21.76 4.79 22.13
C ASN A 280 -22.47 3.79 21.21
N GLU A 281 -23.31 4.25 20.29
CA GLU A 281 -23.91 3.41 19.25
C GLU A 281 -22.82 2.75 18.39
N PHE A 282 -21.87 3.54 17.87
CA PHE A 282 -20.75 3.01 17.10
C PHE A 282 -19.93 1.97 17.88
N LEU A 283 -19.54 2.30 19.11
CA LEU A 283 -18.77 1.39 19.97
C LEU A 283 -19.53 0.09 20.27
N SER A 284 -20.86 0.14 20.40
CA SER A 284 -21.71 -1.04 20.56
C SER A 284 -21.72 -1.92 19.30
N LEU A 285 -21.78 -1.31 18.12
CA LEU A 285 -21.80 -2.05 16.84
C LEU A 285 -20.48 -2.77 16.54
N VAL A 286 -19.35 -2.19 16.96
CA VAL A 286 -18.01 -2.77 16.76
C VAL A 286 -17.58 -3.68 17.93
N GLY A 287 -18.03 -3.41 19.16
CA GLY A 287 -17.65 -4.16 20.36
C GLY A 287 -18.43 -5.47 20.58
N GLY A 288 -19.52 -5.72 19.84
CA GLY A 288 -20.41 -6.88 20.01
C GLY A 288 -19.89 -8.23 19.48
N GLY A 289 -18.66 -8.31 18.98
CA GLY A 289 -18.06 -9.54 18.46
C GLY A 289 -16.84 -9.99 19.27
N ARG A 290 -17.07 -10.59 20.43
CA ARG A 290 -16.03 -11.34 21.17
C ARG A 290 -16.26 -12.83 21.02
#